data_AF-A0A947IMR7-F1
#
_entry.id   AF-A0A947IMR7-F1
#
_cell.length_a   1.000
_cell.length_b   1.000
_cell.length_c   1.000
_cell.angle_alpha   90.00
_cell.angle_beta   90.00
_cell.angle_gamma   90.00
#
_symmetry.space_group_name_H-M   'P 1'
#
loop_
_entity.id
_entity.type
_entity.pdbx_description
1 polymer ?
#
loop_
_entity_poly.entity_id
_entity_poly.type
_entity_poly.pdbx_seq_one_letter_code
_entity_poly.pdbx_strand_id
1 'polypeptide(L)'
;MKLSLYWLKCLALLALVSLPPLASATDVYKGTLGKQPVTLVLEQHNRVVRGVYFYDRYRTPIRLKPIFGNNEPYATAIDELDNLGLPAARIRVSMRGFYKRDAMLYGSWSDYRTGKTLPIEMKHVALLRHDESWPAPTTSVLQAASTERFYFQVPLLKDGAPVTAIEVYSKETGVLVQTLVFKPCTSEGINTVQVVTVLGGTQLRVGKDYYCPGVAFKWDPLASQFEPVHGG
;
A
#
# COMPACT_ATOMS: atom_id res chain seq x y z
N MET A 1 14.32 53.34 -15.39
CA MET A 1 13.67 52.03 -15.67
C MET A 1 14.59 50.86 -15.30
N LYS A 2 14.68 50.48 -14.02
CA LYS A 2 15.37 49.25 -13.57
C LYS A 2 14.65 48.49 -12.44
N LEU A 3 13.53 49.03 -11.92
CA LEU A 3 12.74 48.36 -10.87
C LEU A 3 11.84 47.23 -11.39
N SER A 4 11.57 47.16 -12.70
CA SER A 4 10.61 46.16 -13.25
C SER A 4 11.18 44.73 -13.28
N LEU A 5 12.49 44.55 -13.40
CA LEU A 5 13.07 43.22 -13.63
C LEU A 5 13.25 42.39 -12.34
N TYR A 6 13.40 43.03 -11.18
CA TYR A 6 13.59 42.34 -9.90
C TYR A 6 12.28 41.75 -9.36
N TRP A 7 11.16 42.44 -9.58
CA TRP A 7 9.84 41.98 -9.12
C TRP A 7 9.38 40.75 -9.91
N LEU A 8 9.63 40.71 -11.22
CA LEU A 8 9.38 39.54 -12.05
C LEU A 8 10.23 38.31 -11.66
N LYS A 9 11.48 38.52 -11.23
CA LYS A 9 12.33 37.43 -10.72
C LYS A 9 11.87 36.88 -9.37
N CYS A 10 11.43 37.75 -8.46
CA CYS A 10 10.85 37.30 -7.19
C CYS A 10 9.50 36.59 -7.37
N LEU A 11 8.66 37.05 -8.31
CA LEU A 11 7.38 36.38 -8.63
C LEU A 11 7.60 34.99 -9.24
N ALA A 12 8.59 34.84 -10.12
CA ALA A 12 8.97 33.55 -10.69
C ALA A 12 9.57 32.61 -9.63
N LEU A 13 10.35 33.14 -8.67
CA LEU A 13 10.87 32.35 -7.56
C LEU A 13 9.77 31.91 -6.59
N LEU A 14 8.77 32.76 -6.33
CA LEU A 14 7.63 32.44 -5.47
C LEU A 14 6.71 31.37 -6.09
N ALA A 15 6.50 31.43 -7.41
CA ALA A 15 5.66 30.46 -8.14
C ALA A 15 6.28 29.05 -8.23
N LEU A 16 7.60 28.93 -8.10
CA LEU A 16 8.30 27.63 -8.07
C LEU A 16 8.25 26.93 -6.70
N VAL A 17 7.88 27.62 -5.63
CA VAL A 17 7.85 27.08 -4.25
C VAL A 17 6.42 26.71 -3.81
N SER A 18 5.40 27.04 -4.59
CA SER A 18 3.99 26.83 -4.23
C SER A 18 3.31 25.69 -5.00
N LEU A 19 4.03 24.64 -5.37
CA LEU A 19 3.35 23.39 -5.72
C LEU A 19 2.96 22.72 -4.39
N PRO A 20 1.66 22.57 -4.08
CA PRO A 20 1.27 21.82 -2.90
C PRO A 20 1.89 20.43 -3.01
N PRO A 21 2.50 19.89 -1.94
CA PRO A 21 2.98 18.53 -1.95
C PRO A 21 1.81 17.64 -2.36
N LEU A 22 2.05 16.73 -3.30
CA LEU A 22 1.06 15.74 -3.70
C LEU A 22 0.69 14.94 -2.46
N ALA A 23 -0.52 15.17 -1.94
CA ALA A 23 -1.02 14.46 -0.77
C ALA A 23 -1.13 12.98 -1.12
N SER A 24 -0.25 12.18 -0.54
CA SER A 24 -0.34 10.73 -0.53
C SER A 24 -0.84 10.33 0.83
N ALA A 25 -1.82 9.44 0.93
CA ALA A 25 -2.26 8.91 2.22
C ALA A 25 -2.32 7.39 2.12
N THR A 26 -2.03 6.69 3.20
CA THR A 26 -2.23 5.25 3.32
C THR A 26 -2.98 4.96 4.61
N ASP A 27 -4.21 4.49 4.46
CA ASP A 27 -5.08 4.08 5.55
C ASP A 27 -5.04 2.56 5.72
N VAL A 28 -4.96 2.12 6.96
CA VAL A 28 -5.03 0.71 7.35
C VAL A 28 -6.29 0.50 8.18
N TYR A 29 -7.10 -0.48 7.79
CA TYR A 29 -8.30 -0.90 8.48
C TYR A 29 -8.20 -2.37 8.88
N LYS A 30 -8.74 -2.71 10.05
CA LYS A 30 -8.87 -4.09 10.53
C LYS A 30 -10.29 -4.37 10.99
N GLY A 31 -10.81 -5.54 10.66
CA GLY A 31 -12.15 -5.93 11.07
C GLY A 31 -12.59 -7.21 10.37
N THR A 32 -13.81 -7.23 9.87
CA THR A 32 -14.41 -8.44 9.28
C THR A 32 -15.01 -8.21 7.91
N LEU A 33 -14.96 -9.27 7.10
CA LEU A 33 -15.77 -9.48 5.91
C LEU A 33 -16.58 -10.76 6.15
N GLY A 34 -17.88 -10.59 6.34
CA GLY A 34 -18.75 -11.64 6.89
C GLY A 34 -18.32 -11.99 8.31
N LYS A 35 -17.89 -13.25 8.50
CA LYS A 35 -17.37 -13.73 9.79
C LYS A 35 -15.84 -13.84 9.81
N GLN A 36 -15.18 -13.49 8.72
CA GLN A 36 -13.75 -13.70 8.58
C GLN A 36 -12.98 -12.41 8.90
N PRO A 37 -11.94 -12.48 9.74
CA PRO A 37 -11.09 -11.33 9.99
C PRO A 37 -10.29 -10.96 8.74
N VAL A 38 -10.22 -9.67 8.47
CA VAL A 38 -9.53 -9.10 7.31
C VAL A 38 -8.78 -7.83 7.72
N THR A 39 -7.68 -7.59 7.01
CA THR A 39 -6.96 -6.33 7.02
C THR A 39 -7.04 -5.70 5.63
N LEU A 40 -7.46 -4.44 5.56
CA LEU A 40 -7.57 -3.64 4.34
C LEU A 40 -6.56 -2.49 4.40
N VAL A 41 -5.84 -2.27 3.31
CA VAL A 41 -4.97 -1.11 3.12
C VAL A 41 -5.47 -0.34 1.90
N LEU A 42 -5.77 0.94 2.09
CA LEU A 42 -6.14 1.87 1.03
C LEU A 42 -5.03 2.91 0.88
N GLU A 43 -4.59 3.14 -0.35
CA GLU A 43 -3.62 4.17 -0.68
C GLU A 43 -4.27 5.20 -1.60
N GLN A 44 -4.17 6.47 -1.25
CA GLN A 44 -4.54 7.58 -2.11
C GLN A 44 -3.28 8.29 -2.61
N HIS A 45 -3.18 8.50 -3.92
CA HIS A 45 -2.13 9.30 -4.54
C HIS A 45 -2.66 9.96 -5.81
N ASN A 46 -2.53 11.28 -5.94
CA ASN A 46 -2.99 12.06 -7.11
C ASN A 46 -4.44 11.77 -7.52
N ARG A 47 -5.36 11.71 -6.54
CA ARG A 47 -6.78 11.34 -6.73
C ARG A 47 -7.01 9.90 -7.20
N VAL A 48 -5.98 9.06 -7.27
CA VAL A 48 -6.12 7.63 -7.50
C VAL A 48 -6.17 6.93 -6.15
N VAL A 49 -7.26 6.22 -5.88
CA VAL A 49 -7.35 5.30 -4.76
C VAL A 49 -7.01 3.91 -5.23
N ARG A 50 -6.04 3.28 -4.59
CA ARG A 50 -5.64 1.88 -4.76
C ARG A 50 -5.89 1.15 -3.46
N GLY A 51 -6.02 -0.17 -3.52
CA GLY A 51 -6.19 -0.93 -2.30
C GLY A 51 -5.82 -2.38 -2.45
N VAL A 52 -5.58 -2.97 -1.30
CA VAL A 52 -5.34 -4.40 -1.14
C VAL A 52 -5.91 -4.83 0.20
N TYR A 53 -6.48 -6.02 0.27
CA TYR A 53 -6.87 -6.61 1.54
C TYR A 53 -6.51 -8.09 1.57
N PHE A 54 -6.52 -8.70 2.75
CA PHE A 54 -6.41 -10.15 2.88
C PHE A 54 -7.29 -10.63 4.01
N TYR A 55 -7.71 -11.89 3.90
CA TYR A 55 -8.20 -12.64 5.04
C TYR A 55 -7.02 -13.07 5.90
N ASP A 56 -7.06 -12.76 7.20
CA ASP A 56 -5.95 -13.03 8.11
C ASP A 56 -5.56 -14.51 8.14
N ARG A 57 -6.53 -15.40 7.87
CA ARG A 57 -6.30 -16.85 7.73
C ARG A 57 -5.54 -17.22 6.46
N TYR A 58 -5.83 -16.60 5.33
CA TYR A 58 -5.27 -16.98 4.02
C TYR A 58 -4.00 -16.20 3.67
N ARG A 59 -3.80 -15.03 4.29
CA ARG A 59 -2.57 -14.22 4.19
C ARG A 59 -2.13 -13.96 2.75
N THR A 60 -3.11 -13.95 1.84
CA THR A 60 -2.90 -13.71 0.41
C THR A 60 -3.51 -12.36 0.09
N PRO A 61 -2.69 -11.38 -0.31
CA PRO A 61 -3.19 -10.07 -0.72
C PRO A 61 -4.09 -10.19 -1.95
N ILE A 62 -5.27 -9.58 -1.86
CA ILE A 62 -6.27 -9.49 -2.93
C ILE A 62 -6.32 -8.04 -3.37
N ARG A 63 -6.06 -7.80 -4.65
CA ARG A 63 -5.97 -6.45 -5.22
C ARG A 63 -7.34 -5.87 -5.46
N LEU A 64 -7.45 -4.56 -5.24
CA LEU A 64 -8.61 -3.79 -5.62
C LEU A 64 -8.33 -2.99 -6.89
N LYS A 65 -9.35 -2.86 -7.74
CA LYS A 65 -9.29 -2.03 -8.95
C LYS A 65 -9.07 -0.57 -8.57
N PRO A 66 -8.09 0.14 -9.17
CA PRO A 66 -7.89 1.55 -8.91
C PRO A 66 -9.12 2.38 -9.27
N ILE A 67 -9.42 3.39 -8.44
CA ILE A 67 -10.49 4.35 -8.68
C ILE A 67 -9.90 5.74 -8.87
N PHE A 68 -10.42 6.47 -9.86
CA PHE A 68 -10.03 7.84 -10.16
C PHE A 68 -11.08 8.79 -9.57
N GLY A 69 -10.68 9.58 -8.57
CA GLY A 69 -11.51 10.48 -7.76
C GLY A 69 -11.95 11.73 -8.51
N ASN A 70 -12.55 11.56 -9.69
CA ASN A 70 -12.87 12.68 -10.56
C ASN A 70 -14.26 13.29 -10.29
N ASN A 71 -15.16 12.67 -9.50
CA ASN A 71 -16.49 13.24 -9.24
C ASN A 71 -17.25 12.72 -8.00
N GLU A 72 -16.65 11.92 -7.12
CA GLU A 72 -17.29 11.54 -5.86
C GLU A 72 -16.29 11.72 -4.71
N PRO A 73 -16.60 12.52 -3.67
CA PRO A 73 -15.73 12.65 -2.50
C PRO A 73 -15.63 11.35 -1.69
N TYR A 74 -16.38 10.30 -2.06
CA TYR A 74 -16.35 8.99 -1.43
C TYR A 74 -16.64 7.98 -2.53
N ALA A 75 -15.62 7.45 -3.21
CA ALA A 75 -15.84 6.34 -4.11
C ALA A 75 -16.33 5.13 -3.27
N THR A 76 -17.65 5.02 -3.13
CA THR A 76 -18.31 4.07 -2.22
C THR A 76 -18.29 2.65 -2.74
N ALA A 77 -17.68 2.40 -3.90
CA ALA A 77 -17.60 1.09 -4.51
C ALA A 77 -16.24 0.84 -5.16
N ILE A 78 -15.59 -0.27 -4.82
CA ILE A 78 -14.33 -0.73 -5.39
C ILE A 78 -14.48 -2.17 -5.81
N ASP A 79 -13.98 -2.51 -7.01
CA ASP A 79 -14.00 -3.89 -7.48
C ASP A 79 -12.82 -4.66 -6.92
N GLU A 80 -13.07 -5.85 -6.37
CA GLU A 80 -12.06 -6.86 -6.11
C GLU A 80 -11.61 -7.47 -7.44
N LEU A 81 -10.30 -7.69 -7.59
CA LEU A 81 -9.72 -8.36 -8.75
C LEU A 81 -9.36 -9.80 -8.43
N ASP A 82 -9.66 -10.71 -9.35
CA ASP A 82 -9.12 -12.07 -9.32
C ASP A 82 -7.63 -12.11 -9.71
N ASN A 83 -7.07 -13.33 -9.75
CA ASN A 83 -5.67 -13.58 -10.10
C ASN A 83 -5.34 -13.20 -11.56
N LEU A 84 -6.33 -13.05 -12.44
CA LEU A 84 -6.18 -12.60 -13.82
C LEU A 84 -6.35 -11.08 -13.96
N GLY A 85 -6.65 -10.38 -12.87
CA GLY A 85 -6.92 -8.94 -12.87
C GLY A 85 -8.33 -8.56 -13.32
N LEU A 86 -9.26 -9.52 -13.35
CA LEU A 86 -10.66 -9.28 -13.73
C LEU A 86 -11.53 -9.02 -12.49
N PRO A 87 -12.55 -8.16 -12.56
CA PRO A 87 -13.47 -7.94 -11.45
C PRO A 87 -14.20 -9.23 -11.02
N ALA A 88 -14.02 -9.64 -9.77
CA ALA A 88 -14.61 -10.86 -9.20
C ALA A 88 -15.73 -10.58 -8.19
N ALA A 89 -15.63 -9.45 -7.49
CA ALA A 89 -16.63 -8.99 -6.54
C ALA A 89 -16.61 -7.46 -6.42
N ARG A 90 -17.62 -6.91 -5.75
CA ARG A 90 -17.71 -5.50 -5.42
C ARG A 90 -17.73 -5.28 -3.93
N ILE A 91 -16.80 -4.47 -3.46
CA ILE A 91 -16.82 -3.89 -2.12
C ILE A 91 -17.57 -2.56 -2.22
N ARG A 92 -18.64 -2.40 -1.43
CA ARG A 92 -19.29 -1.12 -1.21
C ARG A 92 -19.07 -0.68 0.22
N VAL A 93 -18.59 0.54 0.44
CA VAL A 93 -18.24 1.05 1.75
C VAL A 93 -18.79 2.44 1.98
N SER A 94 -19.16 2.68 3.23
CA SER A 94 -19.52 3.98 3.77
C SER A 94 -18.58 4.26 4.93
N MET A 95 -17.95 5.42 4.91
CA MET A 95 -17.14 5.90 6.03
C MET A 95 -18.05 6.68 6.97
N ARG A 96 -18.11 6.27 8.24
CA ARG A 96 -18.75 7.05 9.30
C ARG A 96 -17.68 7.61 10.23
N GLY A 97 -17.80 8.89 10.59
CA GLY A 97 -16.87 9.54 11.51
C GLY A 97 -15.52 9.89 10.89
N PHE A 98 -15.51 10.27 9.60
CA PHE A 98 -14.37 10.90 8.94
C PHE A 98 -13.78 11.96 9.89
N TYR A 99 -12.47 11.98 10.09
CA TYR A 99 -11.70 12.77 11.07
C TYR A 99 -11.55 12.24 12.51
N LYS A 100 -12.08 11.07 12.88
CA LYS A 100 -11.91 10.52 14.25
C LYS A 100 -10.95 9.35 14.31
N ARG A 101 -10.29 9.18 15.47
CA ARG A 101 -9.44 8.01 15.69
C ARG A 101 -10.19 6.67 15.60
N ASP A 102 -11.50 6.71 15.83
CA ASP A 102 -12.39 5.56 15.79
C ASP A 102 -13.25 5.55 14.53
N ALA A 103 -12.74 6.05 13.40
CA ALA A 103 -13.44 5.95 12.13
C ALA A 103 -13.73 4.48 11.82
N MET A 104 -15.00 4.21 11.51
CA MET A 104 -15.49 2.88 11.17
C MET A 104 -15.90 2.86 9.71
N LEU A 105 -15.48 1.80 9.02
CA LEU A 105 -15.81 1.49 7.66
C LEU A 105 -16.86 0.37 7.69
N TYR A 106 -18.06 0.70 7.22
CA TYR A 106 -19.19 -0.21 7.14
C TYR A 106 -19.58 -0.43 5.68
N GLY A 107 -20.01 -1.63 5.34
CA GLY A 107 -20.41 -1.88 3.97
C GLY A 107 -20.78 -3.31 3.66
N SER A 108 -20.64 -3.66 2.39
CA SER A 108 -20.91 -4.99 1.89
C SER A 108 -19.90 -5.41 0.83
N TRP A 109 -19.62 -6.70 0.78
CA TRP A 109 -18.93 -7.37 -0.29
C TRP A 109 -19.96 -8.20 -1.07
N SER A 110 -19.97 -8.12 -2.40
CA SER A 110 -20.90 -8.87 -3.25
C SER A 110 -20.16 -9.59 -4.37
N ASP A 111 -20.26 -10.92 -4.39
CA ASP A 111 -19.68 -11.80 -5.41
C ASP A 111 -20.42 -11.65 -6.75
N TYR A 112 -19.69 -11.41 -7.85
CA TYR A 112 -20.34 -11.23 -9.15
C TYR A 112 -20.90 -12.52 -9.75
N ARG A 113 -20.33 -13.68 -9.41
CA ARG A 113 -20.72 -14.97 -10.00
C ARG A 113 -21.93 -15.59 -9.31
N THR A 114 -22.02 -15.44 -8.00
CA THR A 114 -23.01 -16.10 -7.14
C THR A 114 -24.05 -15.13 -6.59
N GLY A 115 -23.81 -13.81 -6.65
CA GLY A 115 -24.65 -12.80 -6.01
C GLY A 115 -24.56 -12.79 -4.49
N LYS A 116 -23.73 -13.66 -3.89
CA LYS A 116 -23.58 -13.76 -2.44
C LYS A 116 -23.07 -12.43 -1.89
N THR A 117 -23.75 -11.94 -0.85
CA THR A 117 -23.37 -10.70 -0.18
C THR A 117 -22.95 -10.97 1.27
N LEU A 118 -21.88 -10.31 1.71
CA LEU A 118 -21.33 -10.41 3.05
C LEU A 118 -21.18 -8.99 3.65
N PRO A 119 -21.49 -8.78 4.94
CA PRO A 119 -21.28 -7.49 5.58
C PRO A 119 -19.79 -7.19 5.75
N ILE A 120 -19.43 -5.91 5.74
CA ILE A 120 -18.11 -5.40 6.08
C ILE A 120 -18.24 -4.50 7.30
N GLU A 121 -17.37 -4.72 8.28
CA GLU A 121 -17.20 -3.84 9.44
C GLU A 121 -15.72 -3.78 9.81
N MET A 122 -15.10 -2.61 9.68
CA MET A 122 -13.68 -2.44 9.98
C MET A 122 -13.41 -1.14 10.73
N LYS A 123 -12.46 -1.19 11.66
CA LYS A 123 -11.94 -0.03 12.37
C LYS A 123 -10.69 0.48 11.68
N HIS A 124 -10.58 1.79 11.55
CA HIS A 124 -9.35 2.45 11.12
C HIS A 124 -8.28 2.32 12.21
N VAL A 125 -7.10 1.79 11.88
CA VAL A 125 -6.04 1.51 12.85
C VAL A 125 -4.76 2.32 12.63
N ALA A 126 -4.52 2.82 11.41
CA ALA A 126 -3.36 3.66 11.13
C ALA A 126 -3.58 4.49 9.86
N LEU A 127 -3.18 5.77 9.92
CA LEU A 127 -3.06 6.66 8.78
C LEU A 127 -1.60 7.07 8.62
N LEU A 128 -1.09 6.95 7.40
CA LEU A 128 0.28 7.25 7.02
C LEU A 128 0.25 8.25 5.86
N ARG A 129 1.31 9.04 5.71
CA ARG A 129 1.54 10.08 4.69
C ARG A 129 0.63 11.30 4.82
N HIS A 130 -0.01 11.48 5.99
CA HIS A 130 -0.96 12.57 6.26
C HIS A 130 -0.38 13.63 7.22
N ASP A 131 -1.00 14.81 7.27
CA ASP A 131 -0.61 15.90 8.17
C ASP A 131 -0.77 15.54 9.67
N GLU A 132 0.27 14.94 10.26
CA GLU A 132 0.60 14.86 11.70
C GLU A 132 -0.46 14.40 12.71
N SER A 133 -1.66 13.98 12.30
CA SER A 133 -2.81 13.83 13.20
C SER A 133 -2.96 12.46 13.87
N TRP A 134 -2.08 11.49 13.56
CA TRP A 134 -2.21 10.12 14.06
C TRP A 134 -0.89 9.49 14.55
N PRO A 135 -0.74 9.22 15.87
CA PRO A 135 0.47 8.63 16.40
C PRO A 135 0.39 7.10 16.33
N ALA A 136 1.18 6.50 15.46
CA ALA A 136 1.68 5.13 15.66
C ALA A 136 3.21 5.16 15.47
N PRO A 137 4.00 4.62 16.42
CA PRO A 137 5.45 4.72 16.40
C PRO A 137 6.11 3.86 15.31
N THR A 138 5.37 2.94 14.70
CA THR A 138 5.76 2.11 13.55
C THR A 138 4.51 1.41 13.03
N THR A 139 4.26 1.44 11.73
CA THR A 139 3.18 0.67 11.09
C THR A 139 3.75 -0.10 9.92
N SER A 140 3.48 -1.41 9.87
CA SER A 140 3.84 -2.25 8.73
C SER A 140 2.75 -2.18 7.66
N VAL A 141 3.13 -1.75 6.46
CA VAL A 141 2.25 -1.66 5.30
C VAL A 141 2.30 -2.97 4.52
N LEU A 142 1.17 -3.65 4.42
CA LEU A 142 1.02 -4.83 3.58
C LEU A 142 1.32 -4.49 2.12
N GLN A 143 2.08 -5.36 1.46
CA GLN A 143 2.39 -5.24 0.05
C GLN A 143 1.41 -6.07 -0.80
N ALA A 144 1.06 -5.56 -1.97
CA ALA A 144 0.18 -6.23 -2.91
C ALA A 144 0.87 -7.41 -3.64
N ALA A 145 2.21 -7.44 -3.64
CA ALA A 145 2.95 -8.58 -4.14
C ALA A 145 2.95 -9.72 -3.11
N SER A 146 2.86 -10.96 -3.59
CA SER A 146 3.03 -12.16 -2.78
C SER A 146 3.49 -13.32 -3.66
N THR A 147 3.91 -14.41 -3.04
CA THR A 147 4.19 -15.68 -3.71
C THR A 147 3.21 -16.74 -3.20
N GLU A 148 3.31 -17.98 -3.68
CA GLU A 148 2.56 -19.09 -3.09
C GLU A 148 2.91 -19.32 -1.61
N ARG A 149 4.16 -19.04 -1.22
CA ARG A 149 4.71 -19.35 0.11
C ARG A 149 4.74 -18.17 1.06
N PHE A 150 4.88 -16.95 0.53
CA PHE A 150 5.21 -15.76 1.31
C PHE A 150 4.32 -14.58 0.99
N TYR A 151 4.06 -13.75 2.00
CA TYR A 151 3.55 -12.38 1.84
C TYR A 151 4.54 -11.41 2.46
N PHE A 152 4.44 -10.15 2.05
CA PHE A 152 5.44 -9.13 2.40
C PHE A 152 4.79 -7.95 3.10
N GLN A 153 5.50 -7.40 4.06
CA GLN A 153 5.16 -6.13 4.69
C GLN A 153 6.37 -5.19 4.65
N VAL A 154 6.09 -3.90 4.65
CA VAL A 154 7.11 -2.85 4.71
C VAL A 154 6.90 -2.07 6.00
N PRO A 155 7.80 -2.21 6.99
CA PRO A 155 7.73 -1.42 8.21
C PRO A 155 8.10 0.03 7.92
N LEU A 156 7.23 0.96 8.32
CA LEU A 156 7.50 2.39 8.26
C LEU A 156 7.70 2.92 9.69
N LEU A 157 8.89 3.46 9.95
CA LEU A 157 9.30 3.99 11.27
C LEU A 157 8.47 5.18 11.73
N LYS A 158 8.01 5.99 10.79
CA LYS A 158 7.10 7.10 11.03
C LYS A 158 6.47 7.49 9.71
N ASP A 159 5.53 8.41 9.79
CA ASP A 159 4.96 9.01 8.61
C ASP A 159 6.06 9.56 7.66
N GLY A 160 5.97 9.20 6.38
CA GLY A 160 6.88 9.63 5.32
C GLY A 160 8.30 9.09 5.44
N ALA A 161 8.58 8.20 6.40
CA ALA A 161 9.89 7.60 6.57
C ALA A 161 10.29 6.80 5.32
N PRO A 162 11.59 6.81 4.95
CA PRO A 162 12.07 5.96 3.88
C PRO A 162 11.90 4.49 4.27
N VAL A 163 11.67 3.68 3.25
CA VAL A 163 11.66 2.23 3.36
C VAL A 163 13.10 1.75 3.50
N THR A 164 13.37 0.98 4.54
CA THR A 164 14.72 0.45 4.84
C THR A 164 14.73 -1.06 4.96
N ALA A 165 13.57 -1.69 4.97
CA ALA A 165 13.45 -3.14 5.08
C ALA A 165 12.19 -3.68 4.40
N ILE A 166 12.24 -4.97 4.07
CA ILE A 166 11.08 -5.81 3.73
C ILE A 166 11.00 -6.91 4.78
N GLU A 167 9.83 -7.06 5.38
CA GLU A 167 9.51 -8.20 6.23
C GLU A 167 8.86 -9.31 5.39
N VAL A 168 9.45 -10.50 5.42
CA VAL A 168 9.00 -11.69 4.70
C VAL A 168 8.29 -12.61 5.69
N TYR A 169 7.01 -12.88 5.47
CA TYR A 169 6.22 -13.76 6.33
C TYR A 169 5.79 -15.02 5.59
N SER A 170 5.75 -16.15 6.30
CA SER A 170 5.18 -17.40 5.80
C SER A 170 3.67 -17.29 5.70
N LYS A 171 3.08 -17.63 4.55
CA LYS A 171 1.61 -17.72 4.40
C LYS A 171 1.03 -18.88 5.23
N GLU A 172 1.78 -19.97 5.36
CA GLU A 172 1.38 -21.16 6.10
C GLU A 172 1.24 -20.86 7.59
N THR A 173 2.28 -20.29 8.21
CA THR A 173 2.34 -20.11 9.66
C THR A 173 1.97 -18.69 10.11
N GLY A 174 2.18 -17.69 9.25
CA GLY A 174 2.00 -16.26 9.59
C GLY A 174 3.17 -15.68 10.38
N VAL A 175 4.26 -16.44 10.49
CA VAL A 175 5.45 -16.04 11.24
C VAL A 175 6.42 -15.30 10.31
N LEU A 176 7.09 -14.30 10.85
CA LEU A 176 8.20 -13.60 10.20
C LEU A 176 9.34 -14.59 9.94
N VAL A 177 9.68 -14.78 8.67
CA VAL A 177 10.74 -15.68 8.21
C VAL A 177 12.06 -14.93 8.13
N GLN A 178 12.03 -13.71 7.60
CA GLN A 178 13.24 -12.92 7.36
C GLN A 178 12.92 -11.43 7.28
N THR A 179 13.86 -10.61 7.73
CA THR A 179 13.85 -9.16 7.47
C THR A 179 15.00 -8.82 6.54
N LEU A 180 14.68 -8.28 5.37
CA LEU A 180 15.63 -7.90 4.32
C LEU A 180 15.94 -6.42 4.47
N VAL A 181 17.10 -6.08 5.02
CA VAL A 181 17.53 -4.69 5.25
C VAL A 181 18.32 -4.16 4.05
N PHE A 182 18.06 -2.92 3.66
CA PHE A 182 18.73 -2.25 2.54
C PHE A 182 18.81 -0.74 2.77
N LYS A 183 19.53 -0.05 1.88
CA LYS A 183 19.67 1.41 1.92
C LYS A 183 18.28 2.08 1.79
N PRO A 184 18.05 3.23 2.44
CA PRO A 184 16.79 3.96 2.36
C PRO A 184 16.27 4.14 0.91
N CYS A 185 15.00 3.83 0.70
CA CYS A 185 14.27 3.99 -0.56
C CYS A 185 12.93 4.69 -0.36
N THR A 186 12.39 5.29 -1.41
CA THR A 186 11.05 5.89 -1.34
C THR A 186 9.99 4.80 -1.25
N SER A 187 8.98 4.99 -0.41
CA SER A 187 7.80 4.11 -0.39
C SER A 187 6.91 4.38 -1.60
N GLU A 188 6.57 3.32 -2.33
CA GLU A 188 5.48 3.30 -3.34
C GLU A 188 4.19 2.69 -2.74
N GLY A 189 4.03 2.86 -1.42
CA GLY A 189 2.88 2.37 -0.67
C GLY A 189 2.74 0.85 -0.77
N ILE A 190 1.58 0.40 -1.25
CA ILE A 190 1.25 -1.03 -1.38
C ILE A 190 2.02 -1.73 -2.52
N ASN A 191 2.73 -0.99 -3.36
CA ASN A 191 3.49 -1.53 -4.50
C ASN A 191 5.02 -1.36 -4.37
N THR A 192 5.50 -1.02 -3.18
CA THR A 192 6.95 -0.90 -2.91
C THR A 192 7.71 -2.19 -3.23
N VAL A 193 7.12 -3.34 -2.92
CA VAL A 193 7.70 -4.65 -3.20
C VAL A 193 7.12 -5.24 -4.48
N GLN A 194 8.00 -5.71 -5.36
CA GLN A 194 7.66 -6.44 -6.56
C GLN A 194 8.20 -7.87 -6.48
N VAL A 195 7.42 -8.83 -6.96
CA VAL A 195 7.84 -10.23 -7.12
C VAL A 195 7.99 -10.49 -8.61
N VAL A 196 9.15 -10.98 -9.01
CA VAL A 196 9.41 -11.41 -10.39
C VAL A 196 10.05 -12.79 -10.42
N THR A 197 9.71 -13.58 -11.42
CA THR A 197 10.35 -14.87 -11.66
C THR A 197 11.43 -14.68 -12.72
N VAL A 198 12.69 -14.92 -12.35
CA VAL A 198 13.85 -14.77 -13.25
C VAL A 198 14.62 -16.08 -13.25
N LEU A 199 14.78 -16.69 -14.43
CA LEU A 199 15.52 -17.95 -14.62
C LEU A 199 15.07 -19.07 -13.65
N GLY A 200 13.76 -19.18 -13.41
CA GLY A 200 13.17 -20.18 -12.52
C GLY A 200 13.29 -19.87 -11.01
N GLY A 201 13.92 -18.75 -10.62
CA GLY A 201 14.01 -18.30 -9.24
C GLY A 201 13.07 -17.12 -8.94
N THR A 202 12.45 -17.13 -7.77
CA THR A 202 11.70 -15.98 -7.25
C THR A 202 12.66 -14.88 -6.82
N GLN A 203 12.45 -13.67 -7.32
CA GLN A 203 13.14 -12.47 -6.85
C GLN A 203 12.17 -11.45 -6.27
N LEU A 204 12.57 -10.83 -5.17
CA LEU A 204 11.94 -9.64 -4.60
C LEU A 204 12.70 -8.42 -5.07
N ARG A 205 12.00 -7.34 -5.43
CA ARG A 205 12.61 -6.10 -5.88
C ARG A 205 11.94 -4.89 -5.24
N VAL A 206 12.73 -3.88 -4.97
CA VAL A 206 12.28 -2.50 -4.75
C VAL A 206 12.76 -1.68 -5.94
N GLY A 207 11.85 -0.88 -6.51
CA GLY A 207 12.12 -0.06 -7.68
C GLY A 207 13.30 0.91 -7.47
N LYS A 208 13.97 1.25 -8.56
CA LYS A 208 15.00 2.30 -8.58
C LYS A 208 14.33 3.66 -8.76
N ASP A 209 14.72 4.64 -7.96
CA ASP A 209 14.32 6.04 -8.12
C ASP A 209 15.53 6.98 -7.93
N TYR A 210 15.31 8.29 -7.83
CA TYR A 210 16.40 9.27 -7.67
C TYR A 210 17.16 9.12 -6.33
N TYR A 211 16.51 8.63 -5.28
CA TYR A 211 17.05 8.47 -3.93
C TYR A 211 17.30 6.99 -3.55
N CYS A 212 16.84 6.05 -4.38
CA CYS A 212 16.94 4.61 -4.20
C CYS A 212 17.66 3.98 -5.39
N PRO A 213 18.84 3.35 -5.22
CA PRO A 213 19.51 2.66 -6.33
C PRO A 213 18.73 1.43 -6.84
N GLY A 214 17.64 1.05 -6.18
CA GLY A 214 16.96 -0.23 -6.35
C GLY A 214 17.68 -1.33 -5.57
N VAL A 215 16.92 -2.32 -5.11
CA VAL A 215 17.48 -3.52 -4.48
C VAL A 215 16.74 -4.75 -4.98
N ALA A 216 17.45 -5.86 -5.13
CA ALA A 216 16.88 -7.14 -5.47
C ALA A 216 17.40 -8.24 -4.54
N PHE A 217 16.52 -9.17 -4.19
CA PHE A 217 16.85 -10.36 -3.42
C PHE A 217 16.33 -11.59 -4.15
N LYS A 218 17.10 -12.68 -4.21
CA LYS A 218 16.71 -13.93 -4.85
C LYS A 218 16.50 -15.01 -3.79
N TRP A 219 15.43 -15.78 -3.90
CA TRP A 219 15.24 -16.95 -3.04
C TRP A 219 16.31 -18.00 -3.31
N ASP A 220 17.06 -18.37 -2.28
CA ASP A 220 17.95 -19.52 -2.25
C ASP A 220 17.23 -20.71 -1.59
N PRO A 221 16.89 -21.78 -2.33
CA PRO A 221 16.23 -22.94 -1.77
C PRO A 221 17.13 -23.76 -0.83
N LEU A 222 18.46 -23.70 -0.97
CA LEU A 222 19.40 -24.43 -0.10
C LEU A 222 19.52 -23.75 1.26
N ALA A 223 19.67 -22.42 1.26
CA ALA A 223 19.72 -21.64 2.49
C ALA A 223 18.33 -21.36 3.09
N SER A 224 17.26 -21.63 2.34
CA SER A 224 15.87 -21.32 2.73
C SER A 224 15.66 -19.85 3.13
N GLN A 225 16.32 -18.94 2.40
CA GLN A 225 16.24 -17.50 2.64
C GLN A 225 16.39 -16.70 1.33
N PHE A 226 16.00 -15.44 1.36
CA PHE A 226 16.26 -14.49 0.28
C PHE A 226 17.65 -13.88 0.46
N GLU A 227 18.47 -13.95 -0.59
CA GLU A 227 19.83 -13.42 -0.63
C GLU A 227 19.93 -12.17 -1.50
N PRO A 228 20.72 -11.15 -1.12
CA PRO A 228 20.96 -9.99 -1.95
C PRO A 228 21.51 -10.40 -3.33
N VAL A 229 20.93 -9.86 -4.39
CA VAL A 229 21.50 -9.98 -5.74
C VAL A 229 22.54 -8.88 -5.89
N HIS A 230 23.81 -9.24 -5.77
CA HIS A 230 24.91 -8.30 -6.00
C HIS A 230 25.08 -8.04 -7.51
N GLY A 231 24.50 -6.93 -7.99
CA GLY A 231 24.93 -6.23 -9.20
C GLY A 231 24.40 -6.75 -10.54
N GLY A 232 23.77 -5.83 -11.27
CA GLY A 232 23.97 -5.63 -12.69
C GLY A 232 24.25 -4.15 -12.90
#